data_AF-X1EZQ2-F1
#
_entry.id   AF-X1EZQ2-F1
#
_cell.length_a   1.000
_cell.length_b   1.000
_cell.length_c   1.000
_cell.angle_alpha   90.00
_cell.angle_beta   90.00
_cell.angle_gamma   90.00
#
_symmetry.space_group_name_H-M   'P 1'
#
loop_
_entity.id
_entity.type
_entity.pdbx_description
1 polymer ?
#
loop_
_entity_poly.entity_id
_entity_poly.type
_entity_poly.pdbx_seq_one_letter_code
_entity_poly.pdbx_strand_id
1 'polypeptide(L)'
;MNLSISARNRKRLGGIVFHTIVFSFGVIMLYPLLWMVIGSFKSSGNALTSTLIPDYFHFGNYIDGWRGFGGDETFARYFRNSFVIASISTLGQV
;
A
#
# COMPACT_ATOMS: atom_id res chain seq x y z
N MET A 1 -43.37 -19.53 2.78
CA MET A 1 -42.25 -20.43 3.16
C MET A 1 -41.38 -19.67 4.16
N ASN A 2 -41.70 -19.78 5.46
CA ASN A 2 -41.06 -18.96 6.50
C ASN A 2 -39.75 -19.62 6.92
N LEU A 3 -38.63 -19.03 6.54
CA LEU A 3 -37.31 -19.47 6.98
C LEU A 3 -37.14 -19.10 8.47
N SER A 4 -37.50 -20.03 9.35
CA SER A 4 -37.10 -19.99 10.75
C SER A 4 -35.59 -20.23 10.84
N ILE A 5 -34.82 -19.17 10.64
CA ILE A 5 -33.37 -19.23 10.81
C ILE A 5 -33.10 -19.33 12.31
N SER A 6 -32.72 -20.53 12.77
CA SER A 6 -32.25 -20.79 14.14
C SER A 6 -31.25 -19.72 14.58
N ALA A 7 -31.28 -19.32 15.86
CA ALA A 7 -30.40 -18.29 16.41
C ALA A 7 -28.91 -18.56 16.13
N ARG A 8 -28.50 -19.84 16.03
CA ARG A 8 -27.15 -20.26 15.65
C ARG A 8 -26.80 -19.92 14.19
N ASN A 9 -27.76 -20.08 13.28
CA ASN A 9 -27.60 -19.76 11.86
C ASN A 9 -27.58 -18.25 11.63
N ARG A 10 -28.33 -17.46 12.42
CA ARG A 10 -28.25 -15.98 12.41
C ARG A 10 -26.88 -15.46 12.83
N LYS A 11 -26.30 -16.03 13.90
CA LYS A 11 -24.93 -15.67 14.36
C LYS A 11 -23.86 -16.04 13.33
N ARG A 12 -23.96 -17.20 12.69
CA ARG A 12 -23.04 -17.61 11.62
C ARG A 12 -23.14 -16.71 10.39
N LEU A 13 -24.35 -16.38 9.95
CA LEU A 13 -24.56 -15.48 8.82
C LEU A 13 -24.01 -14.08 9.11
N GLY A 14 -24.26 -13.54 10.31
CA GLY A 14 -23.68 -12.26 10.72
C GLY A 14 -22.16 -12.26 10.73
N GLY A 15 -21.54 -13.36 11.20
CA GLY A 15 -20.09 -13.55 11.13
C GLY A 15 -19.58 -13.55 9.69
N ILE A 16 -20.19 -14.32 8.79
CA ILE A 16 -19.77 -14.37 7.37
C ILE A 16 -19.89 -12.99 6.73
N VAL A 17 -21.03 -12.31 6.89
CA VAL A 17 -21.26 -10.97 6.34
C VAL A 17 -20.22 -9.98 6.87
N PHE A 18 -19.95 -9.99 8.18
CA PHE A 18 -18.93 -9.13 8.78
C PHE A 18 -17.55 -9.36 8.17
N HIS A 19 -17.09 -10.61 8.10
CA HIS A 19 -15.77 -10.94 7.55
C HIS A 19 -15.69 -10.61 6.06
N THR A 20 -16.74 -10.86 5.28
CA THR A 20 -16.79 -10.50 3.86
C THR A 20 -16.68 -8.99 3.66
N ILE A 21 -17.40 -8.19 4.46
CA ILE A 21 -17.34 -6.72 4.39
C ILE A 21 -15.94 -6.24 4.76
N VAL A 22 -15.42 -6.64 5.93
CA VAL A 22 -14.09 -6.22 6.40
C VAL A 22 -12.99 -6.62 5.42
N PHE A 23 -13.05 -7.84 4.87
CA PHE A 23 -12.12 -8.30 3.86
C PHE A 23 -12.20 -7.45 2.58
N SER A 24 -13.41 -7.18 2.09
CA SER A 24 -13.61 -6.36 0.89
C SER A 24 -13.08 -4.94 1.06
N PHE A 25 -13.32 -4.33 2.22
CA PHE A 25 -12.73 -3.04 2.58
C PHE A 25 -11.20 -3.11 2.62
N GLY A 26 -10.63 -4.15 3.21
CA GLY A 26 -9.19 -4.38 3.19
C GLY A 26 -8.63 -4.45 1.76
N VAL A 27 -9.28 -5.18 0.86
CA VAL A 27 -8.87 -5.27 -0.55
C VAL A 27 -8.92 -3.89 -1.24
N ILE A 28 -10.00 -3.12 -1.00
CA ILE A 28 -10.14 -1.76 -1.55
C ILE A 28 -9.01 -0.84 -1.05
N MET A 29 -8.67 -0.92 0.25
CA MET A 29 -7.59 -0.11 0.83
C MET A 29 -6.19 -0.52 0.33
N LEU A 30 -5.97 -1.82 0.09
CA LEU A 30 -4.69 -2.32 -0.39
C LEU A 30 -4.48 -2.11 -1.89
N TYR A 31 -5.56 -1.97 -2.68
CA TYR A 31 -5.47 -1.81 -4.13
C TYR A 31 -4.59 -0.60 -4.55
N PRO A 32 -4.75 0.62 -3.98
CA PRO A 32 -3.85 1.74 -4.27
C PRO A 32 -2.38 1.44 -3.96
N LEU A 33 -2.10 0.72 -2.87
CA LEU A 33 -0.73 0.35 -2.51
C LEU A 33 -0.14 -0.64 -3.50
N LEU A 34 -0.91 -1.64 -3.92
CA LEU A 34 -0.51 -2.57 -4.97
C LEU A 34 -0.22 -1.82 -6.28
N TRP A 35 -1.09 -0.88 -6.65
CA TRP A 35 -0.91 -0.05 -7.83
C TRP A 35 0.37 0.80 -7.74
N MET A 36 0.70 1.38 -6.58
CA MET A 36 1.94 2.12 -6.38
C MET A 36 3.18 1.22 -6.50
N VAL A 37 3.15 0.04 -5.90
CA VAL A 37 4.26 -0.93 -5.97
C VAL A 37 4.49 -1.39 -7.39
N ILE A 38 3.43 -1.66 -8.17
CA ILE A 38 3.62 -2.06 -9.56
C ILE A 38 4.02 -0.85 -10.43
N GLY A 39 3.44 0.32 -10.14
CA GLY A 39 3.78 1.58 -10.78
C GLY A 39 5.26 1.97 -10.63
N SER A 40 5.92 1.61 -9.53
CA SER A 40 7.36 1.86 -9.37
C SER A 40 8.24 1.03 -10.30
N PHE A 41 7.72 -0.05 -10.89
CA PHE A 41 8.40 -0.81 -11.94
C PHE A 41 8.06 -0.35 -13.37
N LYS A 42 7.15 0.60 -13.54
CA LYS A 42 6.81 1.15 -14.86
C LYS A 42 7.83 2.17 -15.34
N SER A 43 7.83 2.51 -16.63
CA SER A 43 8.68 3.60 -17.11
C SER A 43 8.14 4.95 -16.65
N SER A 44 9.01 5.95 -16.53
CA SER A 44 8.63 7.28 -16.01
C SER A 44 7.49 7.94 -16.79
N GLY A 45 7.39 7.67 -18.10
CA GLY A 45 6.35 8.22 -18.97
C GLY A 45 4.97 7.56 -18.82
N ASN A 46 4.89 6.35 -18.25
CA ASN A 46 3.63 5.62 -18.10
C ASN A 46 3.33 5.17 -16.65
N ALA A 47 4.11 5.63 -15.67
CA ALA A 47 3.94 5.28 -14.26
C ALA A 47 2.51 5.54 -13.74
N LEU A 48 1.84 6.59 -14.22
CA LEU A 48 0.49 6.99 -13.81
C LEU A 48 -0.64 6.39 -14.67
N THR A 49 -0.33 5.48 -15.59
CA THR A 49 -1.35 4.85 -16.43
C THR A 49 -2.19 3.83 -15.66
N SER A 50 -3.42 3.61 -16.11
CA SER A 50 -4.37 2.67 -15.49
C SER A 50 -4.01 1.19 -15.63
N THR A 51 -2.99 0.84 -16.42
CA THR A 51 -2.55 -0.56 -16.59
C THR A 51 -1.99 -1.10 -15.28
N LEU A 52 -2.49 -2.21 -14.77
CA LEU A 52 -1.98 -2.72 -13.49
C LEU A 52 -0.63 -3.42 -13.66
N ILE A 53 -0.44 -4.18 -14.74
CA ILE A 53 0.77 -4.96 -15.01
C ILE A 53 1.61 -4.24 -16.07
N PRO A 54 2.91 -4.03 -15.86
CA PRO A 54 3.78 -3.40 -16.84
C PRO A 54 4.16 -4.39 -17.95
N ASP A 55 4.35 -3.88 -19.16
CA ASP A 55 4.90 -4.68 -20.27
C ASP A 55 6.35 -5.11 -19.99
N TYR A 56 7.11 -4.26 -19.28
CA TYR A 56 8.48 -4.50 -18.85
C TYR A 56 8.71 -3.97 -17.43
N PHE A 57 9.38 -4.77 -16.59
CA PHE A 57 9.74 -4.36 -15.24
C PHE A 57 11.05 -3.54 -15.23
N HIS A 58 10.96 -2.26 -14.89
CA HIS A 58 12.07 -1.31 -14.84
C HIS A 58 12.68 -1.24 -13.42
N PHE A 59 13.55 -2.20 -13.09
CA PHE A 59 14.30 -2.17 -11.82
C PHE A 59 15.27 -0.99 -11.70
N GLY A 60 15.68 -0.38 -12.84
CA GLY A 60 16.53 0.81 -12.88
C GLY A 60 15.97 1.98 -12.08
N ASN A 61 14.64 2.10 -11.98
CA ASN A 61 13.98 3.13 -11.18
C ASN A 61 14.41 3.13 -9.71
N TYR A 62 14.72 1.96 -9.14
CA TYR A 62 15.21 1.87 -7.76
C TYR A 62 16.65 2.34 -7.64
N ILE A 63 17.49 2.05 -8.64
CA ILE A 63 18.88 2.51 -8.67
C ILE A 63 18.90 4.03 -8.83
N ASP A 64 18.13 4.56 -9.76
CA ASP A 64 18.06 5.99 -10.03
C ASP A 64 17.39 6.74 -8.87
N GLY A 65 16.33 6.18 -8.28
CA GLY A 65 15.71 6.70 -7.07
C GLY A 65 16.67 6.72 -5.88
N TRP A 66 17.53 5.71 -5.74
CA TRP A 66 18.53 5.65 -4.65
C TRP A 66 19.65 6.67 -4.83
N ARG A 67 20.10 6.87 -6.08
CA ARG A 67 21.07 7.91 -6.45
C ARG A 67 20.55 9.31 -6.11
N GLY A 68 19.24 9.49 -6.06
CA GLY A 68 18.58 10.71 -5.61
C GLY A 68 18.31 11.70 -6.74
N PHE A 69 17.65 12.80 -6.39
CA PHE A 69 17.18 13.80 -7.34
C PHE A 69 18.10 15.02 -7.30
N GLY A 70 18.93 15.22 -8.33
CA GLY A 70 19.68 16.48 -8.49
C GLY A 70 21.17 16.48 -8.13
N GLY A 71 21.83 15.32 -8.09
CA GLY A 71 23.30 15.21 -8.23
C GLY A 71 24.10 15.09 -6.94
N ASP A 72 23.70 15.77 -5.86
CA ASP A 72 24.54 15.86 -4.65
C ASP A 72 24.02 15.05 -3.45
N GLU A 73 22.77 14.57 -3.49
CA GLU A 73 22.12 13.95 -2.32
C GLU A 73 21.41 12.63 -2.65
N THR A 74 21.72 11.59 -1.87
CA THR A 74 21.13 10.25 -2.04
C THR A 74 19.85 10.07 -1.24
N PHE A 75 18.99 9.13 -1.66
CA PHE A 75 17.80 8.75 -0.90
C PHE A 75 18.12 8.36 0.55
N ALA A 76 19.27 7.72 0.79
CA ALA A 76 19.73 7.32 2.11
C ALA A 76 19.87 8.51 3.07
N ARG A 77 20.30 9.68 2.60
CA ARG A 77 20.40 10.88 3.43
C ARG A 77 19.02 11.39 3.85
N TYR A 78 18.06 11.44 2.93
CA TYR A 78 16.68 11.81 3.24
C TYR A 78 16.06 10.84 4.24
N PHE A 79 16.19 9.53 3.98
CA PHE A 79 15.68 8.50 4.88
C PHE A 79 16.28 8.63 6.29
N ARG A 80 17.60 8.82 6.41
CA ARG A 80 18.27 9.01 7.70
C ARG A 80 17.77 10.25 8.43
N ASN A 81 17.64 11.38 7.75
CA ASN A 81 17.16 12.62 8.35
C ASN A 81 15.72 12.44 8.87
N SER A 82 14.84 11.88 8.07
CA SER A 82 13.46 11.59 8.47
C SER A 82 13.39 10.61 9.63
N PHE A 83 14.21 9.55 9.63
CA PHE A 83 14.25 8.57 10.72
C PHE A 83 14.70 9.20 12.04
N VAL A 84 15.74 10.03 12.01
CA VAL A 84 16.24 10.76 13.19
C VAL A 84 15.18 11.71 13.73
N ILE A 85 14.58 12.53 12.86
CA ILE A 85 13.55 13.49 13.27
C ILE A 85 12.33 12.76 13.84
N ALA A 86 11.82 11.75 13.13
CA ALA A 86 10.66 10.97 13.60
C ALA A 86 10.93 10.34 14.97
N SER A 87 12.11 9.75 15.17
CA SER A 87 12.47 9.10 16.43
C SER A 87 12.59 10.12 17.58
N ILE A 88 13.29 11.24 17.37
CA ILE A 88 13.43 12.29 18.38
C ILE A 88 12.06 12.90 18.70
N SER A 89 11.23 13.17 17.69
CA SER A 89 9.88 13.71 17.89
C SER A 89 9.00 12.74 18.67
N THR A 90 8.98 11.46 18.32
CA THR A 90 8.17 10.45 19.05
C THR A 90 8.65 10.26 20.50
N LEU A 91 9.96 10.25 20.75
CA LEU A 91 10.51 10.07 22.09
C LEU A 91 10.38 11.34 22.96
N GLY A 92 10.53 12.52 22.34
CA GLY A 92 10.39 13.81 23.02
C GLY A 92 8.94 14.25 23.22
N GLN A 93 7.98 13.58 22.56
CA GLN A 93 6.56 13.79 22.76
C GLN A 93 6.09 13.06 24.03
N VAL A 94 6.44 13.64 25.17
CA VAL A 94 5.92 13.33 26.51
C VAL A 94 5.47 14.60 27.21
#